data_AF-A0A2M9GQ62-F1
#
_entry.id   AF-A0A2M9GQ62-F1
#
_cell.length_a   1.000
_cell.length_b   1.000
_cell.length_c   1.000
_cell.angle_alpha   90.00
_cell.angle_beta   90.00
_cell.angle_gamma   90.00
#
_symmetry.space_group_name_H-M   'P 1'
#
loop_
_entity.id
_entity.type
_entity.pdbx_description
1 polymer ?
#
loop_
_entity_poly.entity_id
_entity_poly.type
_entity_poly.pdbx_seq_one_letter_code
_entity_poly.pdbx_strand_id
1 'polypeptide(L)'
;MVPMLNDAMAALGTNFAGSTDPAAYAQPYMTWADTSSGFLKRRNAAGTAWIVIGRIFRQRVDAISLSDLPTTDVGPVYVAGYGMREWNATLGAYAAAPEFRSLDGALGFAIAYPNGGSAASPANISVNSRYVVTNPFPGFRVYCELELRIGGFWGSPGGNLAVAGSGGGTEYFGCIASQYNDADLVVQTANNFLISNNPGGSCHPFPAPGVVTSAPARIKCWKVKGALA
;
A
#
# COMPACT_ATOMS: atom_id res chain seq x y z
N MET A 1 -39.01 50.10 -35.52
CA MET A 1 -38.13 50.77 -34.53
C MET A 1 -37.70 49.83 -33.41
N VAL A 2 -38.61 49.03 -32.83
CA VAL A 2 -38.30 48.05 -31.77
C VAL A 2 -37.27 46.96 -32.19
N PRO A 3 -37.29 46.39 -33.41
CA PRO A 3 -36.31 45.36 -33.79
C PRO A 3 -34.86 45.90 -33.82
N MET A 4 -34.67 47.08 -34.41
CA MET A 4 -33.35 47.72 -34.52
C MET A 4 -32.78 48.14 -33.16
N LEU A 5 -33.64 48.52 -32.21
CA LEU A 5 -33.22 48.85 -30.85
C LEU A 5 -32.76 47.61 -30.08
N ASN A 6 -33.46 46.48 -30.25
CA ASN A 6 -33.08 45.20 -29.65
C ASN A 6 -31.75 44.69 -30.23
N ASP A 7 -31.55 44.83 -31.54
CA ASP A 7 -30.29 44.47 -32.21
C ASP A 7 -29.11 45.33 -31.71
N ALA A 8 -29.34 46.63 -31.49
CA ALA A 8 -28.34 47.54 -30.95
C ALA A 8 -28.01 47.26 -29.47
N MET A 9 -28.99 46.87 -28.65
CA MET A 9 -28.76 46.50 -27.25
C MET A 9 -27.99 45.18 -27.11
N ALA A 10 -28.13 44.24 -28.05
CA ALA A 10 -27.36 43.00 -28.05
C ALA A 10 -25.85 43.24 -28.25
N ALA A 11 -25.47 44.29 -28.99
CA ALA A 11 -24.07 44.68 -29.22
C ALA A 11 -23.39 45.32 -27.98
N LEU A 12 -24.17 45.75 -26.97
CA LEU A 12 -23.63 46.23 -25.69
C LEU A 12 -23.24 45.07 -24.75
N GLY A 13 -23.64 43.84 -25.05
CA GLY A 13 -23.23 42.65 -24.32
C GLY A 13 -21.75 42.35 -24.55
N THR A 14 -20.90 42.66 -23.57
CA THR A 14 -19.46 42.36 -23.65
C THR A 14 -19.12 40.90 -23.29
N ASN A 15 -20.08 40.16 -22.74
CA ASN A 15 -19.99 38.75 -22.37
C ASN A 15 -21.22 37.97 -22.86
N PHE A 16 -20.98 36.88 -23.58
CA PHE A 16 -22.01 35.98 -24.08
C PHE A 16 -22.02 34.66 -23.31
N ALA A 17 -23.19 34.02 -23.18
CA ALA A 17 -23.34 32.68 -22.62
C ALA A 17 -24.47 31.94 -23.34
N GLY A 18 -24.26 30.66 -23.65
CA GLY A 18 -25.28 29.81 -24.28
C GLY A 18 -24.69 28.75 -25.20
N SER A 19 -25.56 27.89 -25.74
CA SER A 19 -25.18 26.76 -26.62
C SER A 19 -25.03 27.14 -28.10
N THR A 20 -25.48 28.34 -28.49
CA THR A 20 -25.46 28.81 -29.89
C THR A 20 -24.38 29.87 -30.05
N ASP A 21 -23.63 29.79 -31.15
CA ASP A 21 -22.54 30.72 -31.47
C ASP A 21 -23.05 32.16 -31.63
N PRO A 22 -22.62 33.12 -30.78
CA PRO A 22 -23.04 34.51 -30.84
C PRO A 22 -22.17 35.36 -31.80
N ALA A 23 -21.40 34.75 -32.70
CA ALA A 23 -20.46 35.43 -33.59
C ALA A 23 -21.06 36.62 -34.35
N ALA A 24 -22.36 36.59 -34.68
CA ALA A 24 -23.05 37.69 -35.35
C ALA A 24 -23.09 38.99 -34.52
N TYR A 25 -22.93 38.89 -33.20
CA TYR A 25 -23.04 39.99 -32.25
C TYR A 25 -21.71 40.27 -31.51
N ALA A 26 -20.71 39.39 -31.66
CA ALA A 26 -19.45 39.46 -30.94
C ALA A 26 -18.36 40.24 -31.70
N GLN A 27 -17.77 41.23 -31.04
CA GLN A 27 -16.59 41.96 -31.52
C GLN A 27 -15.28 41.23 -31.14
N PRO A 28 -14.12 41.61 -31.73
CA PRO A 28 -12.82 41.08 -31.33
C PRO A 28 -12.61 41.14 -29.81
N TYR A 29 -12.00 40.08 -29.26
CA TYR A 29 -11.70 39.91 -27.83
C TYR A 29 -12.90 39.76 -26.87
N MET A 30 -14.14 39.83 -27.35
CA MET A 30 -15.31 39.48 -26.52
C MET A 30 -15.28 37.99 -26.13
N THR A 31 -15.89 37.66 -24.99
CA THR A 31 -15.91 36.29 -24.47
C THR A 31 -17.26 35.61 -24.65
N TRP A 32 -17.22 34.30 -24.85
CA TRP A 32 -18.40 33.44 -24.91
C TRP A 32 -18.20 32.22 -24.04
N ALA A 33 -19.07 32.05 -23.04
CA ALA A 33 -19.22 30.83 -22.29
C ALA A 33 -20.11 29.86 -23.09
N ASP A 34 -19.46 29.01 -23.90
CA ASP A 34 -20.13 27.98 -24.70
C ASP A 34 -20.58 26.83 -23.80
N THR A 35 -21.89 26.80 -23.49
CA THR A 35 -22.48 25.79 -22.62
C THR A 35 -22.68 24.44 -23.32
N SER A 36 -22.55 24.36 -24.64
CA SER A 36 -22.62 23.10 -25.39
C SER A 36 -21.31 22.31 -25.29
N SER A 37 -20.17 23.02 -25.32
CA SER A 37 -18.84 22.41 -25.26
C SER A 37 -18.17 22.53 -23.88
N GLY A 38 -18.70 23.38 -23.00
CA GLY A 38 -18.15 23.63 -21.66
C GLY A 38 -16.88 24.48 -21.67
N PHE A 39 -16.60 25.20 -22.75
CA PHE A 39 -15.41 26.04 -22.91
C PHE A 39 -15.73 27.53 -22.83
N LEU A 40 -14.85 28.27 -22.17
CA LEU A 40 -14.78 29.71 -22.28
C LEU A 40 -13.93 30.04 -23.50
N LYS A 41 -14.53 30.76 -24.44
CA LYS A 41 -13.93 31.14 -25.72
C LYS A 41 -13.79 32.67 -25.78
N ARG A 42 -12.79 33.15 -26.52
CA ARG A 42 -12.56 34.57 -26.81
C ARG A 42 -12.47 34.77 -28.32
N ARG A 43 -13.13 35.79 -28.86
CA ARG A 43 -13.03 36.12 -30.28
C ARG A 43 -11.61 36.59 -30.61
N ASN A 44 -11.03 36.11 -31.71
CA ASN A 44 -9.70 36.52 -32.14
C ASN A 44 -9.66 38.02 -32.53
N ALA A 45 -8.45 38.56 -32.69
CA ALA A 45 -8.23 39.95 -33.06
C ALA A 45 -8.93 40.36 -34.37
N ALA A 46 -9.06 39.43 -35.31
CA ALA A 46 -9.71 39.64 -36.60
C ALA A 46 -11.25 39.54 -36.56
N GLY A 47 -11.85 39.12 -35.43
CA GLY A 47 -13.31 38.94 -35.31
C GLY A 47 -13.88 37.74 -36.07
N THR A 48 -13.04 36.89 -36.66
CA THR A 48 -13.45 35.80 -37.58
C THR A 48 -13.52 34.42 -36.93
N ALA A 49 -12.86 34.21 -35.79
CA ALA A 49 -12.79 32.90 -35.14
C ALA A 49 -12.82 32.99 -33.62
N TRP A 50 -13.21 31.89 -32.97
CA TRP A 50 -13.14 31.71 -31.52
C TRP A 50 -11.86 30.99 -31.11
N ILE A 51 -11.16 31.54 -30.12
CA ILE A 51 -10.00 30.94 -29.46
C ILE A 51 -10.44 30.41 -28.10
N VAL A 52 -10.18 29.14 -27.80
CA VAL A 52 -10.45 28.57 -26.48
C VAL A 52 -9.46 29.17 -25.47
N ILE A 53 -9.96 29.74 -24.37
CA ILE A 53 -9.12 30.33 -23.30
C ILE A 53 -9.22 29.56 -21.98
N GLY A 54 -10.20 28.67 -21.83
CA GLY A 54 -10.31 27.79 -20.65
C GLY A 54 -11.60 26.97 -20.65
N ARG A 55 -11.79 26.16 -19.60
CA ARG A 55 -13.09 25.51 -19.32
C ARG A 55 -13.92 26.42 -18.42
N ILE A 56 -15.25 26.44 -18.65
CA ILE A 56 -16.19 27.24 -17.83
C ILE A 56 -16.21 26.71 -16.40
N PHE A 57 -16.25 25.39 -16.25
CA PHE A 57 -16.18 24.70 -14.97
C PHE A 57 -14.92 23.85 -14.90
N ARG A 58 -14.33 23.75 -13.71
CA ARG A 58 -13.28 22.76 -13.46
C ARG A 58 -13.86 21.37 -13.71
N GLN A 59 -13.12 20.56 -14.42
CA GLN A 59 -13.42 19.14 -14.49
C GLN A 59 -13.29 18.58 -13.08
N ARG A 60 -14.38 18.06 -12.53
CA ARG A 60 -14.37 17.33 -11.27
C ARG A 60 -14.66 15.87 -11.58
N VAL A 61 -14.06 14.99 -10.79
CA VAL A 61 -14.54 13.62 -10.70
C VAL A 61 -15.74 13.66 -9.75
N ASP A 62 -16.91 13.25 -10.22
CA ASP A 62 -18.08 13.13 -9.36
C ASP A 62 -17.85 11.94 -8.42
N ALA A 63 -17.63 12.26 -7.14
CA ALA A 63 -17.44 11.27 -6.11
C ALA A 63 -18.79 10.83 -5.55
N ILE A 64 -19.04 9.52 -5.54
CA ILE A 64 -20.20 8.95 -4.85
C ILE A 64 -19.82 8.52 -3.44
N SER A 65 -20.79 8.50 -2.53
CA SER A 65 -20.59 7.94 -1.20
C SER A 65 -20.56 6.41 -1.26
N LEU A 66 -20.04 5.76 -0.23
CA LEU A 66 -20.04 4.29 -0.18
C LEU A 66 -21.48 3.73 -0.11
N SER A 67 -22.41 4.45 0.51
CA SER A 67 -23.82 4.03 0.63
C SER A 67 -24.60 4.17 -0.68
N ASP A 68 -24.13 5.02 -1.59
CA ASP A 68 -24.79 5.27 -2.89
C ASP A 68 -24.13 4.49 -4.03
N LEU A 69 -23.38 3.43 -3.71
CA LEU A 69 -22.79 2.56 -4.71
C LEU A 69 -23.90 1.93 -5.58
N PRO A 70 -23.81 2.02 -6.91
CA PRO A 70 -24.76 1.38 -7.79
C PRO A 70 -24.77 -0.14 -7.58
N THR A 71 -25.96 -0.73 -7.64
CA THR A 71 -26.16 -2.19 -7.55
C THR A 71 -26.05 -2.90 -8.90
N THR A 72 -25.71 -2.15 -9.95
CA THR A 72 -25.50 -2.63 -11.32
C THR A 72 -24.23 -2.00 -11.88
N ASP A 73 -23.62 -2.65 -12.87
CA ASP A 73 -22.45 -2.12 -13.54
C ASP A 73 -22.78 -0.84 -14.32
N VAL A 74 -22.24 0.29 -13.87
CA VAL A 74 -22.29 1.59 -14.58
C VAL A 74 -20.89 2.07 -15.00
N GLY A 75 -19.92 1.14 -15.04
CA GLY A 75 -18.51 1.45 -15.28
C GLY A 75 -17.77 1.90 -14.02
N PRO A 76 -16.49 2.31 -14.13
CA PRO A 76 -15.69 2.74 -12.98
C PRO A 76 -16.30 3.94 -12.27
N VAL A 77 -16.27 3.92 -10.93
CA VAL A 77 -16.80 4.99 -10.08
C VAL A 77 -15.74 5.44 -9.10
N TYR A 78 -15.71 6.73 -8.80
CA TYR A 78 -14.86 7.25 -7.74
C TYR A 78 -15.66 7.37 -6.44
N VAL A 79 -15.16 6.74 -5.38
CA VAL A 79 -15.81 6.77 -4.06
C VAL A 79 -15.02 7.68 -3.12
N ALA A 80 -15.68 8.68 -2.55
CA ALA A 80 -15.06 9.60 -1.62
C ALA A 80 -14.41 8.85 -0.43
N GLY A 81 -13.11 9.07 -0.20
CA GLY A 81 -12.35 8.40 0.87
C GLY A 81 -11.87 6.98 0.57
N TYR A 82 -12.33 6.36 -0.52
CA TYR A 82 -11.94 4.99 -0.91
C TYR A 82 -11.24 4.93 -2.28
N GLY A 83 -11.29 6.00 -3.08
CA GLY A 83 -10.66 6.06 -4.40
C GLY A 83 -11.49 5.39 -5.50
N MET A 84 -10.82 4.99 -6.58
CA MET A 84 -11.46 4.38 -7.75
C MET A 84 -11.94 2.96 -7.43
N ARG A 85 -13.16 2.63 -7.88
CA ARG A 85 -13.77 1.32 -7.78
C ARG A 85 -14.30 0.86 -9.14
N GLU A 86 -14.30 -0.45 -9.32
CA GLU A 86 -14.83 -1.10 -10.51
C GLU A 86 -15.83 -2.18 -10.12
N TRP A 87 -16.76 -2.45 -11.04
CA TRP A 87 -17.72 -3.51 -10.86
C TRP A 87 -16.99 -4.86 -10.79
N ASN A 88 -17.25 -5.63 -9.73
CA ASN A 88 -16.79 -7.00 -9.59
C ASN A 88 -17.97 -7.94 -9.82
N ALA A 89 -18.03 -8.54 -11.01
CA ALA A 89 -19.10 -9.45 -11.41
C ALA A 89 -19.24 -10.67 -10.48
N THR A 90 -18.13 -11.15 -9.90
CA THR A 90 -18.15 -12.28 -8.95
C THR A 90 -18.81 -11.91 -7.63
N LEU A 91 -18.64 -10.66 -7.18
CA LEU A 91 -19.24 -10.18 -5.93
C LEU A 91 -20.62 -9.55 -6.15
N GLY A 92 -20.99 -9.25 -7.40
CA GLY A 92 -22.18 -8.45 -7.72
C GLY A 92 -22.14 -7.06 -7.09
N ALA A 93 -20.96 -6.47 -6.93
CA ALA A 93 -20.75 -5.21 -6.22
C ALA A 93 -19.48 -4.48 -6.67
N TYR A 94 -19.40 -3.18 -6.36
CA TYR A 94 -18.22 -2.36 -6.60
C TYR A 94 -17.09 -2.65 -5.59
N ALA A 95 -15.94 -3.07 -6.11
CA ALA A 95 -14.74 -3.36 -5.33
C ALA A 95 -13.59 -2.40 -5.71
N ALA A 96 -12.50 -2.40 -4.92
CA ALA A 96 -11.29 -1.67 -5.29
C ALA A 96 -10.82 -2.08 -6.70
N ALA A 97 -10.20 -1.16 -7.42
CA ALA A 97 -9.62 -1.42 -8.74
C ALA A 97 -8.71 -2.69 -8.73
N PRO A 98 -8.67 -3.46 -9.83
CA PRO A 98 -7.99 -4.75 -9.91
C PRO A 98 -6.50 -4.67 -9.57
N GLU A 99 -5.83 -3.56 -9.86
CA GLU A 99 -4.42 -3.33 -9.51
C GLU A 99 -4.23 -3.29 -7.98
N PHE A 100 -5.15 -2.65 -7.26
CA PHE A 100 -5.11 -2.58 -5.80
C PHE A 100 -5.36 -3.95 -5.17
N ARG A 101 -6.32 -4.71 -5.73
CA ARG A 101 -6.58 -6.10 -5.31
C ARG A 101 -5.37 -7.00 -5.55
N SER A 102 -4.67 -6.80 -6.66
CA SER A 102 -3.45 -7.53 -7.00
C SER A 102 -2.31 -7.21 -6.04
N LEU A 103 -2.17 -5.94 -5.65
CA LEU A 103 -1.20 -5.52 -4.64
C LEU A 103 -1.52 -6.12 -3.26
N ASP A 104 -2.78 -6.07 -2.83
CA ASP A 104 -3.22 -6.65 -1.56
C ASP A 104 -2.94 -8.16 -1.51
N GLY A 105 -3.24 -8.88 -2.59
CA GLY A 105 -2.89 -10.30 -2.74
C GLY A 105 -1.38 -10.58 -2.78
N ALA A 106 -0.53 -9.59 -3.05
CA ALA A 106 0.92 -9.70 -3.01
C ALA A 106 1.54 -9.40 -1.63
N LEU A 107 0.71 -9.00 -0.66
CA LEU A 107 1.09 -8.72 0.72
C LEU A 107 0.53 -9.79 1.66
N GLY A 108 1.11 -9.95 2.84
CA GLY A 108 0.61 -10.89 3.83
C GLY A 108 1.48 -10.97 5.08
N PHE A 109 0.85 -11.39 6.18
CA PHE A 109 1.52 -11.63 7.46
C PHE A 109 1.07 -12.97 8.07
N ALA A 110 2.03 -13.76 8.53
CA ALA A 110 1.78 -15.03 9.21
C ALA A 110 2.81 -15.25 10.31
N ILE A 111 2.48 -16.09 11.28
CA ILE A 111 3.41 -16.57 12.29
C ILE A 111 3.61 -18.07 12.09
N ALA A 112 4.86 -18.46 11.86
CA ALA A 112 5.26 -19.86 11.81
C ALA A 112 5.91 -20.29 13.14
N TYR A 113 5.80 -21.57 13.47
CA TYR A 113 6.31 -22.11 14.74
C TYR A 113 7.33 -23.22 14.45
N PRO A 114 8.61 -23.05 14.84
CA PRO A 114 9.61 -24.09 14.66
C PRO A 114 9.39 -25.27 15.60
N ASN A 115 10.09 -26.37 15.32
CA ASN A 115 10.12 -27.57 16.15
C ASN A 115 8.72 -28.17 16.47
N GLY A 116 7.79 -28.09 15.52
CA GLY A 116 6.43 -28.61 15.67
C GLY A 116 5.54 -27.83 16.65
N GLY A 117 5.95 -26.62 17.05
CA GLY A 117 5.15 -25.75 17.91
C GLY A 117 3.87 -25.26 17.25
N SER A 118 3.03 -24.60 18.06
CA SER A 118 1.81 -23.93 17.59
C SER A 118 1.56 -22.62 18.36
N ALA A 119 0.55 -21.86 17.96
CA ALA A 119 0.15 -20.66 18.69
C ALA A 119 -0.31 -20.93 20.12
N ALA A 120 -1.00 -22.05 20.34
CA ALA A 120 -1.47 -22.46 21.66
C ALA A 120 -0.34 -23.03 22.53
N SER A 121 0.62 -23.72 21.90
CA SER A 121 1.76 -24.34 22.58
C SER A 121 3.03 -24.17 21.74
N PRO A 122 3.72 -23.01 21.85
CA PRO A 122 4.98 -22.80 21.13
C PRO A 122 6.06 -23.74 21.66
N ALA A 123 6.72 -24.44 20.76
CA ALA A 123 7.79 -25.38 21.12
C ALA A 123 9.11 -24.63 21.34
N ASN A 124 9.97 -25.22 22.18
CA ASN A 124 11.32 -24.71 22.38
C ASN A 124 12.21 -24.99 21.17
N ILE A 125 13.08 -24.05 20.85
CA ILE A 125 14.31 -24.32 20.11
C ILE A 125 15.48 -24.42 21.09
N SER A 126 16.56 -25.08 20.67
CA SER A 126 17.76 -25.28 21.47
C SER A 126 19.00 -24.87 20.66
N VAL A 127 20.10 -24.59 21.35
CA VAL A 127 21.41 -24.32 20.74
C VAL A 127 21.91 -25.50 19.88
N ASN A 128 22.89 -25.24 19.03
CA ASN A 128 23.52 -26.22 18.12
C ASN A 128 22.52 -27.03 17.27
N SER A 129 21.44 -26.38 16.83
CA SER A 129 20.34 -27.01 16.11
C SER A 129 19.97 -26.26 14.84
N ARG A 130 19.34 -27.00 13.92
CA ARG A 130 18.74 -26.49 12.69
C ARG A 130 17.30 -26.96 12.61
N TYR A 131 16.36 -26.03 12.44
CA TYR A 131 14.94 -26.33 12.28
C TYR A 131 14.46 -25.85 10.91
N VAL A 132 13.86 -26.75 10.14
CA VAL A 132 13.21 -26.42 8.86
C VAL A 132 11.72 -26.24 9.13
N VAL A 133 11.17 -25.14 8.64
CA VAL A 133 9.76 -24.76 8.82
C VAL A 133 9.19 -24.43 7.46
N THR A 134 8.00 -24.94 7.15
CA THR A 134 7.33 -24.62 5.88
C THR A 134 7.04 -23.12 5.78
N ASN A 135 7.32 -22.54 4.62
CA ASN A 135 6.95 -21.16 4.34
C ASN A 135 5.41 -21.03 4.33
N PRO A 136 4.83 -20.14 5.16
CA PRO A 136 3.38 -19.94 5.21
C PRO A 136 2.80 -19.28 3.96
N PHE A 137 3.65 -18.80 3.05
CA PHE A 137 3.25 -18.20 1.78
C PHE A 137 3.87 -18.95 0.58
N PRO A 138 3.32 -20.12 0.20
CA PRO A 138 3.80 -20.87 -0.96
C PRO A 138 3.86 -20.01 -2.23
N GLY A 139 4.95 -20.12 -2.98
CA GLY A 139 5.17 -19.32 -4.19
C GLY A 139 5.71 -17.91 -3.93
N PHE A 140 6.08 -17.56 -2.68
CA PHE A 140 6.64 -16.25 -2.35
C PHE A 140 7.86 -16.37 -1.44
N ARG A 141 8.91 -15.59 -1.71
CA ARG A 141 9.96 -15.30 -0.74
C ARG A 141 9.42 -14.38 0.35
N VAL A 142 9.80 -14.65 1.60
CA VAL A 142 9.32 -13.89 2.76
C VAL A 142 10.46 -13.28 3.56
N TYR A 143 10.20 -12.12 4.16
CA TYR A 143 11.04 -11.59 5.22
C TYR A 143 10.68 -12.31 6.53
N CYS A 144 11.70 -12.69 7.31
CA CYS A 144 11.54 -13.42 8.56
C CYS A 144 12.12 -12.63 9.73
N GLU A 145 11.42 -12.63 10.85
CA GLU A 145 11.97 -12.23 12.15
C GLU A 145 11.70 -13.35 13.17
N LEU A 146 12.78 -13.89 13.74
CA LEU A 146 12.70 -14.86 14.83
C LEU A 146 12.42 -14.13 16.14
N GLU A 147 11.50 -14.65 16.93
CA GLU A 147 11.28 -14.21 18.31
C GLU A 147 11.39 -15.39 19.28
N LEU A 148 12.04 -15.14 20.42
CA LEU A 148 12.06 -16.03 21.57
C LEU A 148 11.05 -15.56 22.62
N ARG A 149 10.50 -16.49 23.40
CA ARG A 149 9.68 -16.17 24.58
C ARG A 149 10.49 -16.30 25.86
N ILE A 150 10.80 -15.17 26.49
CA ILE A 150 11.67 -15.12 27.68
C ILE A 150 11.04 -14.18 28.71
N GLY A 151 10.92 -14.64 29.96
CA GLY A 151 10.25 -13.87 31.02
C GLY A 151 8.79 -13.51 30.69
N GLY A 152 8.13 -14.30 29.82
CA GLY A 152 6.77 -14.05 29.34
C GLY A 152 6.68 -13.13 28.11
N PHE A 153 7.75 -12.45 27.72
CA PHE A 153 7.78 -11.52 26.59
C PHE A 153 8.29 -12.18 25.31
N TRP A 154 7.79 -11.73 24.17
CA TRP A 154 8.33 -12.06 22.85
C TRP A 154 9.30 -10.98 22.41
N GLY A 155 10.45 -11.36 21.86
CA GLY A 155 11.42 -10.42 21.34
C GLY A 155 12.46 -11.09 20.46
N SER A 156 13.09 -10.30 19.59
CA SER A 156 14.18 -10.75 18.74
C SER A 156 15.37 -11.21 19.61
N PRO A 157 16.03 -12.33 19.28
CA PRO A 157 17.27 -12.74 19.95
C PRO A 157 18.44 -11.77 19.68
N GLY A 158 18.28 -10.83 18.74
CA GLY A 158 19.26 -9.82 18.40
C GLY A 158 20.36 -10.34 17.47
N GLY A 159 21.58 -9.83 17.65
CA GLY A 159 22.72 -10.13 16.78
C GLY A 159 23.34 -11.50 17.04
N ASN A 160 24.00 -12.03 16.01
CA ASN A 160 24.87 -13.20 16.15
C ASN A 160 26.30 -12.71 16.42
N LEU A 161 26.94 -13.21 17.48
CA LEU A 161 28.31 -12.82 17.83
C LEU A 161 29.13 -14.01 18.34
N ALA A 162 30.44 -13.95 18.11
CA ALA A 162 31.44 -14.76 18.79
C ALA A 162 32.21 -13.87 19.78
N VAL A 163 32.30 -14.27 21.06
CA VAL A 163 33.02 -13.55 22.11
C VAL A 163 34.08 -14.44 22.72
N ALA A 164 35.23 -13.88 23.10
CA ALA A 164 36.20 -14.60 23.92
C ALA A 164 35.61 -14.86 25.31
N GLY A 165 35.41 -16.12 25.67
CA GLY A 165 34.96 -16.56 26.98
C GLY A 165 36.06 -16.38 28.03
N SER A 166 35.64 -16.23 29.29
CA SER A 166 36.52 -15.96 30.43
C SER A 166 37.53 -17.07 30.73
N GLY A 167 37.34 -18.28 30.17
CA GLY A 167 38.24 -19.44 30.31
C GLY A 167 39.17 -19.70 29.12
N GLY A 168 39.30 -18.75 28.18
CA GLY A 168 40.17 -18.90 26.99
C GLY A 168 39.54 -19.62 25.80
N GLY A 169 38.26 -20.01 25.88
CA GLY A 169 37.47 -20.51 24.74
C GLY A 169 36.70 -19.42 24.02
N THR A 170 36.20 -19.67 22.81
CA THR A 170 35.26 -18.76 22.11
C THR A 170 33.83 -19.22 22.35
N GLU A 171 32.95 -18.30 22.75
CA GLU A 171 31.53 -18.52 22.95
C GLU A 171 30.75 -17.95 21.78
N TYR A 172 29.82 -18.75 21.23
CA TYR A 172 28.97 -18.37 20.11
C TYR A 172 27.53 -18.16 20.57
N PHE A 173 26.99 -16.99 20.25
CA PHE A 173 25.66 -16.57 20.64
C PHE A 173 24.82 -16.22 19.41
N GLY A 174 23.51 -16.43 19.55
CA GLY A 174 22.53 -15.93 18.61
C GLY A 174 21.73 -17.04 17.95
N CYS A 175 20.64 -16.62 17.32
CA CYS A 175 19.83 -17.48 16.46
C CYS A 175 19.11 -16.60 15.45
N ILE A 176 18.84 -17.15 14.28
CA ILE A 176 18.20 -16.42 13.18
C ILE A 176 17.20 -17.33 12.47
N ALA A 177 16.11 -16.73 11.98
CA ALA A 177 15.23 -17.33 10.99
C ALA A 177 15.42 -16.60 9.65
N SER A 178 15.54 -17.34 8.56
CA SER A 178 15.60 -16.77 7.22
C SER A 178 14.93 -17.67 6.20
N GLN A 179 14.49 -17.08 5.08
CA GLN A 179 14.10 -17.83 3.89
C GLN A 179 15.27 -18.70 3.42
N TYR A 180 14.96 -19.95 3.06
CA TYR A 180 15.89 -20.93 2.50
C TYR A 180 15.29 -21.59 1.27
N ASN A 181 16.02 -21.57 0.17
CA ASN A 181 15.69 -22.27 -1.08
C ASN A 181 14.24 -22.08 -1.57
N ASP A 182 13.70 -20.86 -1.40
CA ASP A 182 12.38 -20.41 -1.86
C ASP A 182 11.12 -21.12 -1.29
N ALA A 183 11.27 -22.30 -0.71
CA ALA A 183 10.16 -23.10 -0.17
C ALA A 183 10.11 -23.13 1.36
N ASP A 184 11.27 -23.01 2.02
CA ASP A 184 11.38 -23.24 3.46
C ASP A 184 11.89 -22.01 4.20
N LEU A 185 11.63 -22.00 5.50
CA LEU A 185 12.29 -21.13 6.46
C LEU A 185 13.24 -22.01 7.27
N VAL A 186 14.42 -21.49 7.57
CA VAL A 186 15.39 -22.19 8.43
C VAL A 186 15.65 -21.35 9.66
N VAL A 187 15.49 -21.96 10.83
CA VAL A 187 16.03 -21.45 12.09
C VAL A 187 17.38 -22.12 12.32
N GLN A 188 18.43 -21.31 12.41
CA GLN A 188 19.78 -21.74 12.76
C GLN A 188 20.16 -21.12 14.09
N THR A 189 20.66 -21.93 15.02
CA THR A 189 21.10 -21.47 16.36
C THR A 189 22.60 -21.60 16.53
N ALA A 190 23.21 -20.71 17.29
CA ALA A 190 24.62 -20.80 17.68
C ALA A 190 24.90 -21.99 18.61
N ASN A 191 26.19 -22.30 18.80
CA ASN A 191 26.61 -23.51 19.51
C ASN A 191 26.38 -23.44 21.02
N ASN A 192 26.60 -22.27 21.64
CA ASN A 192 26.63 -22.17 23.09
C ASN A 192 25.32 -21.61 23.63
N PHE A 193 24.82 -20.51 23.05
CA PHE A 193 23.70 -19.76 23.63
C PHE A 193 22.79 -19.16 22.55
N LEU A 194 21.47 -19.12 22.83
CA LEU A 194 20.52 -18.40 22.00
C LEU A 194 20.64 -16.90 22.23
N ILE A 195 20.78 -16.49 23.50
CA ILE A 195 21.05 -15.12 23.94
C ILE A 195 21.89 -15.12 25.23
N SER A 196 22.53 -13.99 25.54
CA SER A 196 23.27 -13.76 26.79
C SER A 196 22.93 -12.42 27.43
N ASN A 197 23.20 -12.31 28.73
CA ASN A 197 23.06 -11.08 29.51
C ASN A 197 24.07 -9.98 29.14
N ASN A 198 24.97 -10.23 28.19
CA ASN A 198 26.00 -9.28 27.78
C ASN A 198 25.44 -8.35 26.67
N PRO A 199 25.12 -7.09 26.99
CA PRO A 199 24.53 -6.16 26.02
C PRO A 199 25.48 -5.85 24.85
N GLY A 200 26.80 -6.04 25.02
CA GLY A 200 27.76 -5.87 23.94
C GLY A 200 27.74 -7.01 22.91
N GLY A 201 27.08 -8.14 23.21
CA GLY A 201 27.13 -9.33 22.38
C GLY A 201 25.84 -9.76 21.70
N SER A 202 24.72 -9.66 22.40
CA SER A 202 23.44 -10.18 21.92
C SER A 202 22.53 -9.10 21.33
N CYS A 203 22.67 -7.83 21.73
CA CYS A 203 21.86 -6.71 21.23
C CYS A 203 20.33 -6.99 21.23
N HIS A 204 19.84 -7.76 22.21
CA HIS A 204 18.43 -8.15 22.30
C HIS A 204 17.61 -7.17 23.16
N PRO A 205 16.26 -7.16 23.05
CA PRO A 205 15.42 -6.25 23.80
C PRO A 205 15.06 -6.73 25.23
N PHE A 206 15.44 -7.95 25.62
CA PHE A 206 15.05 -8.51 26.92
C PHE A 206 15.77 -7.82 28.10
N PRO A 207 15.07 -7.55 29.22
CA PRO A 207 15.68 -6.99 30.41
C PRO A 207 16.48 -8.06 31.16
N ALA A 208 17.80 -7.90 31.21
CA ALA A 208 18.74 -8.74 31.97
C ALA A 208 18.43 -10.25 31.93
N PRO A 209 18.22 -10.85 30.74
CA PRO A 209 17.98 -12.28 30.68
C PRO A 209 19.21 -13.00 31.20
N GLY A 210 19.03 -14.10 31.92
CA GLY A 210 20.13 -15.03 32.14
C GLY A 210 20.67 -15.57 30.82
N VAL A 211 21.67 -16.43 30.91
CA VAL A 211 22.14 -17.20 29.76
C VAL A 211 21.05 -18.18 29.33
N VAL A 212 20.66 -18.16 28.05
CA VAL A 212 19.55 -18.99 27.52
C VAL A 212 20.06 -19.96 26.47
N THR A 213 19.87 -21.25 26.73
CA THR A 213 20.23 -22.34 25.80
C THR A 213 19.02 -22.98 25.11
N SER A 214 17.81 -22.70 25.63
CA SER A 214 16.55 -23.15 25.07
C SER A 214 15.41 -22.20 25.44
N ALA A 215 14.53 -21.91 24.49
CA ALA A 215 13.34 -21.07 24.73
C ALA A 215 12.25 -21.36 23.69
N PRO A 216 10.95 -21.16 24.04
CA PRO A 216 9.88 -21.18 23.06
C PRO A 216 10.14 -20.15 21.96
N ALA A 217 9.88 -20.50 20.70
CA ALA A 217 10.16 -19.62 19.57
C ALA A 217 8.99 -19.52 18.59
N ARG A 218 8.97 -18.43 17.83
CA ARG A 218 8.09 -18.22 16.68
C ARG A 218 8.79 -17.36 15.63
N ILE A 219 8.33 -17.44 14.39
CA ILE A 219 8.86 -16.66 13.27
C ILE A 219 7.72 -15.78 12.76
N LYS A 220 7.92 -14.47 12.77
CA LYS A 220 7.07 -13.55 12.02
C LYS A 220 7.49 -13.58 10.56
N CYS A 221 6.53 -13.78 9.67
CA CYS A 221 6.75 -13.86 8.24
C CYS A 221 5.96 -12.78 7.54
N TRP A 222 6.65 -11.92 6.79
CA TRP A 222 6.01 -10.93 5.92
C TRP A 222 6.21 -11.31 4.47
N LYS A 223 5.11 -11.48 3.77
CA LYS A 223 5.08 -11.57 2.31
C LYS A 223 5.12 -10.15 1.77
N VAL A 224 6.25 -9.77 1.17
CA VAL A 224 6.46 -8.45 0.57
C VAL A 224 7.12 -8.62 -0.79
N LYS A 225 6.34 -8.44 -1.87
CA LYS A 225 6.84 -8.38 -3.27
C LYS A 225 7.90 -9.45 -3.61
N GLY A 226 7.58 -10.72 -3.34
CA GLY A 226 8.52 -11.84 -3.43
C GLY A 226 8.07 -13.03 -4.28
N ALA A 227 7.11 -12.85 -5.21
CA ALA A 227 6.59 -13.96 -6.02
C ALA A 227 7.70 -14.73 -6.76
N LEU A 228 7.63 -16.05 -6.73
CA LEU A 228 8.43 -16.93 -7.57
C LEU A 228 7.79 -16.95 -8.97
N ALA A 229 8.63 -16.80 -10.00
CA ALA A 229 8.21 -16.85 -11.39
C ALA A 229 7.97 -18.29 -11.85
#